data_AF-A0A250JZS6-F1
#
_entry.id   AF-A0A250JZS6-F1
#
_cell.length_a   1.000
_cell.length_b   1.000
_cell.length_c   1.000
_cell.angle_alpha   90.00
_cell.angle_beta   90.00
_cell.angle_gamma   90.00
#
_symmetry.space_group_name_H-M   'P 1'
#
loop_
_entity.id
_entity.type
_entity.pdbx_description
1 polymer ?
#
loop_
_entity_poly.entity_id
_entity_poly.type
_entity_poly.pdbx_seq_one_letter_code
_entity_poly.pdbx_strand_id
1 'polypeptide(L)' 'MGRPRRDVDLQAVAELRAMGRSWREIAQALHVPRRTLTRAWALEHNPDPVQAA' A
#
# COMPACT_ATOMS: atom_id res chain seq x y z
N MET A 1 1.52 21.68 -3.57
CA MET A 1 2.34 20.86 -2.67
C MET A 1 1.43 19.92 -1.88
N GLY A 2 1.16 18.73 -2.41
CA GLY A 2 0.19 17.78 -1.84
C GLY A 2 0.71 17.15 -0.54
N ARG A 3 -0.15 17.09 0.48
CA ARG A 3 0.06 16.55 1.84
C ARG A 3 0.97 15.28 1.82
N PRO A 4 2.06 15.23 2.62
CA PRO A 4 2.89 14.03 2.70
C PRO A 4 2.01 12.85 3.07
N ARG A 5 1.99 11.86 2.19
CA ARG A 5 1.25 10.62 2.38
C ARG A 5 1.86 9.97 3.62
N ARG A 6 0.99 9.54 4.53
CA ARG A 6 1.33 8.72 5.70
C ARG A 6 2.28 7.62 5.20
N ASP A 7 3.53 7.61 5.67
CA ASP A 7 4.56 6.65 5.24
C ASP A 7 4.07 5.25 5.56
N VAL A 8 3.49 4.60 4.56
CA VAL A 8 3.25 3.17 4.58
C VAL A 8 4.52 2.58 3.98
N ASP A 9 5.19 1.72 4.74
CA ASP A 9 6.31 0.95 4.23
C ASP A 9 5.79 -0.08 3.21
N LEU A 10 5.76 0.34 1.95
CA LEU A 10 5.27 -0.48 0.84
C LEU A 10 6.22 -1.65 0.55
N GLN A 11 7.50 -1.52 0.88
CA GLN A 11 8.48 -2.59 0.78
C GLN A 11 8.13 -3.72 1.75
N ALA A 12 7.88 -3.39 3.02
CA ALA A 12 7.45 -4.37 4.02
C ALA A 12 6.10 -5.02 3.65
N VAL A 13 5.17 -4.24 3.06
CA VAL A 13 3.91 -4.79 2.54
C VAL A 13 4.15 -5.80 1.42
N ALA A 14 5.05 -5.51 0.48
CA ALA A 14 5.37 -6.39 -0.64
C ALA A 14 5.98 -7.72 -0.17
N GLU A 15 6.92 -7.67 0.77
CA GLU A 15 7.54 -8.85 1.37
C GLU A 15 6.51 -9.74 2.06
N LEU A 16 5.63 -9.16 2.88
CA LEU A 16 4.59 -9.91 3.57
C LEU A 16 3.54 -10.49 2.59
N ARG A 17 3.21 -9.77 1.51
CA ARG A 17 2.34 -10.29 0.44
C ARG A 17 2.99 -11.45 -0.30
N ALA A 18 4.29 -11.39 -0.58
CA ALA A 18 5.05 -12.46 -1.22
C ALA A 18 5.09 -13.73 -0.36
N MET A 19 5.08 -13.58 0.97
CA MET A 19 4.93 -14.69 1.92
C MET A 19 3.51 -15.29 1.96
N GLY A 20 2.55 -14.77 1.17
CA GLY A 20 1.17 -15.24 1.13
C GLY A 20 0.29 -14.74 2.27
N ARG A 21 0.75 -13.75 3.06
CA ARG A 21 -0.06 -13.19 4.16
C ARG A 21 -1.30 -12.47 3.64
N SER A 22 -2.38 -12.57 4.40
CA SER A 22 -3.60 -11.82 4.12
C SER A 22 -3.44 -10.34 4.47
N TRP A 23 -4.20 -9.47 3.81
CA TRP A 23 -4.21 -8.04 4.10
C TRP A 23 -4.52 -7.70 5.57
N ARG A 24 -5.27 -8.56 6.26
CA ARG A 24 -5.60 -8.35 7.67
C ARG A 24 -4.38 -8.59 8.57
N GLU A 25 -3.61 -9.63 8.29
CA GLU A 25 -2.37 -9.93 9.02
C GLU A 25 -1.31 -8.85 8.75
N ILE A 26 -1.18 -8.40 7.51
CA ILE A 26 -0.23 -7.34 7.14
C ILE A 26 -0.58 -6.02 7.85
N ALA A 27 -1.86 -5.66 7.89
CA ALA A 27 -2.33 -4.49 8.62
C ALA A 27 -2.02 -4.55 10.12
N GLN A 28 -2.15 -5.74 10.73
CA GLN A 28 -1.78 -5.95 12.13
C GLN A 28 -0.27 -5.88 12.35
N ALA A 29 0.52 -6.54 11.50
CA ALA A 29 1.98 -6.56 11.59
C ALA A 29 2.60 -5.16 11.46
N LEU A 30 2.07 -4.33 10.56
CA LEU A 30 2.58 -2.98 10.31
C LEU A 30 1.87 -1.91 11.15
N HIS A 31 0.90 -2.28 12.00
CA HIS A 31 0.07 -1.35 12.76
C HIS A 31 -0.59 -0.25 11.88
N VAL A 32 -0.90 -0.58 10.63
CA VAL A 32 -1.52 0.34 9.66
C VAL A 32 -2.95 -0.12 9.38
N PRO A 33 -3.95 0.79 9.41
CA PRO A 33 -5.31 0.44 9.06
C PRO A 33 -5.40 -0.17 7.66
N ARG A 34 -6.12 -1.29 7.53
CA ARG A 34 -6.26 -2.02 6.26
C ARG A 34 -6.66 -1.10 5.10
N ARG A 35 -7.57 -0.16 5.32
CA ARG A 35 -8.01 0.82 4.31
C ARG A 35 -6.87 1.70 3.78
N THR A 36 -5.96 2.13 4.65
CA THR A 36 -4.77 2.90 4.27
C THR A 36 -3.83 2.04 3.45
N LEU A 37 -3.62 0.81 3.89
CA LEU A 37 -2.72 -0.15 3.28
C LEU A 37 -3.17 -0.54 1.86
N THR A 38 -4.45 -0.87 1.67
CA THR A 38 -5.02 -1.17 0.34
C THR A 38 -4.99 0.04 -0.59
N ARG A 39 -5.24 1.25 -0.07
CA ARG A 39 -5.14 2.48 -0.87
C ARG A 39 -3.71 2.79 -1.30
N ALA A 40 -2.76 2.69 -0.38
CA ALA A 40 -1.35 2.95 -0.67
C ALA A 40 -0.82 1.94 -1.69
N TRP A 41 -1.16 0.65 -1.52
CA TRP A 41 -0.81 -0.40 -2.47
C TRP A 41 -1.41 -0.19 -3.87
N ALA A 42 -2.69 0.19 -3.94
CA ALA A 42 -3.36 0.47 -5.20
C ALA A 42 -2.77 1.71 -5.91
N LEU A 43 -2.35 2.74 -5.18
CA LEU A 43 -1.71 3.92 -5.77
C LEU A 43 -0.32 3.61 -6.36
N GLU A 44 0.42 2.68 -5.76
CA GLU A 44 1.72 2.22 -6.27
C GLU A 44 1.56 1.32 -7.51
N HIS A 45 0.59 0.40 -7.49
CA HIS A 45 0.44 -0.64 -8.52
C HIS A 45 -0.52 -0.28 -9.65
N ASN A 46 -1.42 0.68 -9.40
CA ASN A 46 -2.23 1.31 -10.43
C ASN A 46 -1.90 2.81 -10.42
N PRO A 47 -0.75 3.20 -11.00
CA PRO A 47 -0.56 4.57 -11.41
C PRO A 47 -1.56 4.80 -12.54
N ASP A 48 -2.75 5.31 -12.23
CA ASP A 48 -3.81 5.50 -13.24
C ASP A 48 -3.23 6.18 -14.51
N PRO A 49 -3.61 5.70 -15.71
CA PRO A 49 -2.92 5.92 -16.99
C PRO A 49 -3.15 7.31 -17.62
N VAL A 50 -3.31 8.35 -16.80
CA VAL A 50 -3.48 9.75 -17.25
C VAL A 50 -2.13 10.33 -17.73
N GLN A 51 -1.51 9.67 -18.71
CA GLN A 51 -0.40 10.18 -19.53
C GLN A 51 -0.49 9.78 -21.01
N ALA A 52 -1.63 9.26 -21.48
CA ALA A 52 -1.90 9.08 -22.91
C ALA A 52 -3.04 10.01 -23.35
N ALA A 53 -2.75 11.31 -23.50
CA ALA A 53 -3.60 12.27 -24.19
C ALA A 53 -2.72 13.23 -25.00
#